data_AF-A0A240A1B5-F1
#
_entry.id   AF-A0A240A1B5-F1
#
_cell.length_a   1.000
_cell.length_b   1.000
_cell.length_c   1.000
_cell.angle_alpha   90.00
_cell.angle_beta   90.00
_cell.angle_gamma   90.00
#
_symmetry.space_group_name_H-M   'P 1'
#
loop_
_entity.id
_entity.type
_entity.pdbx_description
1 polymer ?
#
loop_
_entity_poly.entity_id
_entity_poly.type
_entity_poly.pdbx_seq_one_letter_code
_entity_poly.pdbx_strand_id
1 'polypeptide(L)'
;MLGLETYVRARVDKRYSHLVQLRASALNQCVYCLAMHRRDAKKDGWSEEKISSTERWTDYKEQFSDEECAALELTDAVTRIHGEESVPDELWDRVERLHGEKGARNLLMAIVAINAWNRIGITTRLDPRSLSGVDDFDLGIRA
;
A
#
# COMPACT_ATOMS: atom_id res chain seq x y z
N MET A 1 -16.47 0.91 5.99
CA MET A 1 -15.51 0.89 4.86
C MET A 1 -15.71 2.04 3.89
N LEU A 2 -16.90 2.26 3.32
CA LEU A 2 -17.10 3.31 2.30
C LEU A 2 -16.64 4.72 2.73
N GLY A 3 -17.01 5.18 3.94
CA GLY A 3 -16.60 6.50 4.43
C GLY A 3 -15.08 6.64 4.60
N LEU A 4 -14.39 5.56 4.99
CA LEU A 4 -12.92 5.55 5.11
C LEU A 4 -12.26 5.63 3.72
N GLU A 5 -12.78 4.91 2.73
CA GLU A 5 -12.34 5.03 1.34
C GLU A 5 -12.53 6.44 0.77
N THR A 6 -13.70 7.05 1.01
CA THR A 6 -13.97 8.43 0.60
C THR A 6 -12.98 9.39 1.27
N TYR A 7 -12.67 9.19 2.55
CA TYR A 7 -11.69 9.99 3.25
C TYR A 7 -10.30 9.89 2.62
N VAL A 8 -9.80 8.67 2.40
CA VAL A 8 -8.47 8.39 1.85
C VAL A 8 -8.33 9.00 0.45
N ARG A 9 -9.28 8.72 -0.45
CA ARG A 9 -9.26 9.23 -1.83
C ARG A 9 -9.23 10.75 -1.93
N ALA A 10 -9.81 11.45 -0.95
CA ALA A 10 -9.86 12.90 -0.95
C ALA A 10 -8.63 13.57 -0.32
N ARG A 11 -7.77 12.81 0.39
CA ARG A 11 -6.75 13.38 1.30
C ARG A 11 -5.36 12.78 1.16
N VAL A 12 -5.22 11.67 0.46
CA VAL A 12 -3.93 11.01 0.21
C VAL A 12 -3.61 11.16 -1.27
N ASP A 13 -2.41 11.66 -1.58
CA ASP A 13 -1.93 11.72 -2.96
C ASP A 13 -1.95 10.32 -3.59
N LYS A 14 -2.28 10.24 -4.88
CA LYS A 14 -2.36 8.97 -5.60
C LYS A 14 -1.07 8.16 -5.53
N ARG A 15 0.09 8.83 -5.61
CA ARG A 15 1.41 8.19 -5.52
C ARG A 15 1.54 7.41 -4.22
N TYR A 16 1.24 8.04 -3.09
CA TYR A 16 1.33 7.40 -1.77
C TYR A 16 0.23 6.35 -1.56
N SER A 17 -0.95 6.56 -2.14
CA SER A 17 -2.01 5.55 -2.14
C SER A 17 -1.55 4.26 -2.80
N HIS A 18 -0.93 4.33 -3.98
CA HIS A 18 -0.39 3.16 -4.68
C HIS A 18 0.72 2.47 -3.89
N LEU A 19 1.67 3.22 -3.31
CA LEU A 19 2.74 2.66 -2.47
C LEU A 19 2.17 1.85 -1.29
N VAL A 20 1.28 2.47 -0.51
CA VAL A 20 0.65 1.86 0.67
C VAL A 20 -0.15 0.63 0.26
N GLN A 21 -0.96 0.74 -0.79
CA GLN A 21 -1.88 -0.33 -1.19
C GLN A 21 -1.15 -1.56 -1.72
N LEU A 22 -0.14 -1.35 -2.58
CA LEU A 22 0.69 -2.43 -3.11
C LEU A 22 1.48 -3.09 -1.99
N ARG A 23 2.17 -2.30 -1.15
CA ARG A 23 3.04 -2.86 -0.11
C ARG A 23 2.27 -3.61 0.97
N ALA A 24 1.20 -3.03 1.52
CA ALA A 24 0.38 -3.72 2.52
C ALA A 24 -0.24 -5.02 1.96
N SER A 25 -0.72 -4.99 0.71
CA SER A 25 -1.29 -6.18 0.06
C SER A 25 -0.24 -7.25 -0.21
N ALA A 26 0.99 -6.87 -0.55
CA ALA A 26 2.12 -7.79 -0.72
C ALA A 26 2.48 -8.46 0.62
N LEU A 27 2.59 -7.68 1.69
CA LEU A 27 2.88 -8.19 3.04
C LEU A 27 1.81 -9.17 3.54
N ASN A 28 0.54 -8.85 3.31
CA ASN A 28 -0.60 -9.68 3.71
C ASN A 28 -0.88 -10.83 2.73
N GLN A 29 -0.19 -10.88 1.58
CA GLN A 29 -0.41 -11.85 0.52
C GLN A 29 -1.87 -11.86 -0.02
N CYS A 30 -2.53 -10.71 -0.08
CA CYS A 30 -3.87 -10.59 -0.68
C CYS A 30 -3.78 -10.59 -2.22
N VAL A 31 -3.87 -11.76 -2.85
CA VAL A 31 -3.77 -11.89 -4.32
C VAL A 31 -4.81 -11.07 -5.10
N TYR A 32 -6.03 -10.96 -4.57
CA TYR A 32 -7.09 -10.14 -5.15
C TYR A 32 -6.73 -8.65 -5.12
N CYS A 33 -6.25 -8.18 -3.96
CA CYS A 33 -5.90 -6.78 -3.76
C CYS A 33 -4.67 -6.40 -4.58
N LEU A 34 -3.68 -7.29 -4.66
CA LEU A 34 -2.50 -7.10 -5.53
C LEU A 34 -2.93 -6.94 -6.99
N ALA A 35 -3.73 -7.85 -7.54
CA ALA A 35 -4.20 -7.73 -8.92
C ALA A 35 -4.95 -6.42 -9.19
N MET A 36 -5.80 -5.99 -8.25
CA MET A 36 -6.51 -4.71 -8.36
C MET A 36 -5.54 -3.52 -8.37
N HIS A 37 -4.61 -3.47 -7.42
CA HIS A 37 -3.74 -2.31 -7.24
C HIS A 37 -2.59 -2.25 -8.25
N ARG A 38 -2.11 -3.38 -8.77
CA ARG A 38 -1.19 -3.42 -9.93
C ARG A 38 -1.86 -2.83 -11.17
N ARG A 39 -3.08 -3.28 -11.48
CA ARG A 39 -3.86 -2.76 -12.60
C ARG A 39 -4.09 -1.26 -12.48
N ASP A 40 -4.48 -0.81 -11.29
CA ASP A 40 -4.82 0.60 -11.06
C ASP A 40 -3.57 1.49 -11.08
N ALA A 41 -2.43 1.01 -10.56
CA ALA A 41 -1.14 1.71 -10.67
C ALA A 41 -0.67 1.82 -12.14
N LYS A 42 -0.80 0.75 -12.94
CA LYS A 42 -0.51 0.79 -14.38
C LYS A 42 -1.41 1.77 -15.12
N LYS A 43 -2.70 1.83 -14.79
CA LYS A 43 -3.65 2.80 -15.36
C LYS A 43 -3.25 4.25 -15.04
N ASP A 44 -2.66 4.47 -13.86
CA ASP A 44 -2.10 5.76 -13.45
C ASP A 44 -0.65 5.98 -13.94
N GLY A 45 -0.13 5.11 -14.82
CA GLY A 45 1.13 5.30 -15.55
C GLY A 45 2.38 4.68 -14.92
N TRP A 46 2.25 3.85 -13.88
CA TRP A 46 3.41 3.15 -13.29
C TRP A 46 3.88 2.01 -14.19
N SER A 47 5.20 1.83 -14.27
CA SER A 47 5.80 0.66 -14.91
C SER A 47 5.66 -0.58 -14.03
N GLU A 48 5.66 -1.76 -14.67
CA GLU A 48 5.70 -3.05 -13.97
C GLU A 48 6.92 -3.14 -13.03
N GLU A 49 8.06 -2.58 -13.43
CA GLU A 49 9.26 -2.50 -12.59
C GLU A 49 9.03 -1.72 -11.30
N LYS A 50 8.42 -0.52 -11.36
CA LYS A 50 8.14 0.29 -10.15
C LYS A 50 7.13 -0.40 -9.24
N ILE A 51 6.17 -1.10 -9.82
CA ILE A 51 5.18 -1.88 -9.06
C ILE A 51 5.87 -3.03 -8.33
N SER A 52 6.63 -3.86 -9.05
CA SER A 52 7.38 -4.99 -8.48
C SER A 52 8.39 -4.53 -7.42
N SER A 53 9.09 -3.41 -7.66
CA SER A 53 10.01 -2.86 -6.68
C SER A 53 9.29 -2.31 -5.44
N THR A 54 8.09 -1.74 -5.58
CA THR A 54 7.26 -1.30 -4.43
C THR A 54 6.82 -2.47 -3.56
N GLU A 55 6.39 -3.59 -4.16
CA GLU A 55 6.01 -4.79 -3.43
C GLU A 55 7.17 -5.36 -2.60
N ARG A 56 8.41 -5.13 -3.05
CA ARG A 56 9.66 -5.60 -2.44
C ARG A 56 10.58 -4.46 -2.03
N TRP A 57 10.02 -3.32 -1.60
CA TRP A 57 10.77 -2.05 -1.52
C TRP A 57 12.08 -2.09 -0.74
N THR A 58 12.19 -2.96 0.27
CA THR A 58 13.42 -3.17 1.04
C THR A 58 14.61 -3.60 0.18
N ASP A 59 14.36 -4.36 -0.89
CA ASP A 59 15.37 -4.83 -1.83
C ASP A 59 15.79 -3.73 -2.82
N TYR A 60 14.98 -2.67 -2.95
CA TYR A 60 15.10 -1.60 -3.95
C TYR A 60 15.11 -0.21 -3.32
N LYS A 61 15.54 -0.09 -2.05
CA LYS A 61 15.41 1.14 -1.25
C LYS A 61 15.95 2.38 -1.96
N GLU A 62 17.05 2.25 -2.71
CA GLU A 62 17.70 3.35 -3.45
C GLU A 62 16.84 3.93 -4.59
N GLN A 63 15.76 3.24 -5.00
CA GLN A 63 14.82 3.71 -6.03
C GLN A 63 13.70 4.61 -5.47
N PHE A 64 13.66 4.83 -4.16
CA PHE A 64 12.60 5.57 -3.48
C PHE A 64 13.15 6.83 -2.82
N SER A 65 12.37 7.92 -2.83
CA SER A 65 12.73 9.12 -2.06
C SER A 65 12.60 8.87 -0.55
N ASP A 66 13.13 9.78 0.27
CA ASP A 66 12.97 9.71 1.73
C ASP A 66 11.49 9.73 2.16
N GLU A 67 10.65 10.53 1.48
CA GLU A 67 9.20 10.61 1.71
C GLU A 67 8.51 9.27 1.40
N GLU A 68 8.89 8.63 0.29
CA GLU A 68 8.36 7.31 -0.09
C GLU A 68 8.83 6.22 0.87
N CYS A 69 10.11 6.23 1.25
CA CYS A 69 10.65 5.30 2.24
C CYS A 69 9.92 5.43 3.57
N ALA A 70 9.65 6.65 4.04
CA ALA A 70 8.91 6.87 5.28
C ALA A 70 7.47 6.33 5.20
N ALA A 71 6.79 6.51 4.07
CA ALA A 71 5.44 5.96 3.86
C ALA A 71 5.45 4.42 3.80
N LEU A 72 6.43 3.82 3.12
CA LEU A 72 6.59 2.36 3.00
C LEU A 72 6.98 1.73 4.34
N GLU A 73 7.87 2.35 5.11
CA GLU A 73 8.27 1.87 6.42
C GLU A 73 7.13 1.95 7.44
N LEU A 74 6.35 3.04 7.43
CA LEU A 74 5.11 3.12 8.21
C LEU A 74 4.10 2.06 7.77
N THR A 75 4.00 1.79 6.47
CA THR A 75 3.13 0.73 5.93
C THR A 75 3.53 -0.64 6.46
N ASP A 76 4.83 -0.96 6.47
CA ASP A 76 5.35 -2.21 7.00
C ASP A 76 5.04 -2.37 8.49
N ALA A 77 5.36 -1.33 9.27
CA ALA A 77 5.17 -1.28 10.72
C ALA A 77 3.70 -1.46 11.14
N VAL A 78 2.79 -0.70 10.52
CA VAL A 78 1.35 -0.76 10.84
C VAL A 78 0.70 -2.05 10.32
N THR A 79 1.16 -2.59 9.18
CA THR A 79 0.64 -3.86 8.63
C THR A 79 1.04 -5.05 9.51
N ARG A 80 2.27 -5.06 10.02
CA ARG A 80 2.81 -6.09 10.92
C ARG A 80 2.81 -5.61 12.36
N ILE A 81 1.64 -5.22 12.85
CA ILE A 81 1.49 -4.72 14.21
C ILE A 81 1.69 -5.86 15.24
N HIS A 82 2.60 -5.66 16.18
CA HIS A 82 3.02 -6.59 17.24
C HIS A 82 3.07 -5.94 18.65
N GLY A 83 2.23 -4.92 18.90
CA GLY A 83 2.16 -4.20 20.18
C GLY A 83 2.52 -2.71 20.06
N GLU A 84 2.64 -2.02 21.18
CA GLU A 84 2.87 -0.56 21.24
C GLU A 84 4.15 -0.14 20.51
N GLU A 85 5.22 -0.94 20.59
CA GLU A 85 6.52 -0.69 19.97
C GLU A 85 6.57 -0.89 18.44
N SER A 86 5.44 -1.24 17.80
CA SER A 86 5.42 -1.52 16.35
C SER A 86 5.73 -0.27 15.52
N VAL A 87 5.35 0.91 16.03
CA VAL A 87 5.61 2.21 15.42
C VAL A 87 6.34 3.06 16.46
N PRO A 88 7.69 3.02 16.50
CA PRO A 88 8.47 3.86 17.40
C PRO A 88 8.26 5.35 17.11
N ASP A 89 8.42 6.20 18.13
CA ASP A 89 8.32 7.65 18.00
C ASP A 89 9.25 8.19 16.91
N GLU A 90 10.45 7.62 16.75
CA GLU A 90 11.40 8.06 15.71
C GLU A 90 10.89 7.83 14.29
N LEU A 91 10.09 6.78 14.07
CA LEU A 91 9.41 6.53 12.80
C LEU A 91 8.25 7.50 12.62
N TRP A 92 7.39 7.64 13.62
CA TRP A 92 6.25 8.56 13.55
C TRP A 92 6.69 10.01 13.30
N ASP A 93 7.64 10.49 14.08
CA ASP A 93 8.21 11.84 13.95
C ASP A 93 8.86 12.05 12.58
N ARG A 94 9.52 11.02 12.03
CA ARG A 94 10.11 11.11 10.68
C ARG A 94 9.03 11.23 9.61
N VAL A 95 7.94 10.48 9.73
CA VAL A 95 6.80 10.59 8.82
C VAL A 95 6.16 11.97 8.93
N GLU A 96 5.95 12.48 10.15
CA GLU A 96 5.39 13.83 10.35
C GLU A 96 6.29 14.93 9.80
N ARG A 97 7.62 14.83 9.95
CA ARG A 97 8.54 15.81 9.36
C ARG A 97 8.47 15.85 7.84
N LEU A 98 8.29 14.70 7.20
CA LEU A 98 8.29 14.58 5.73
C LEU A 98 6.91 14.85 5.11
N HIS A 99 5.82 14.46 5.78
CA HIS A 99 4.45 14.55 5.24
C HIS A 99 3.58 15.59 5.94
N GLY A 100 4.06 16.19 7.02
CA GLY A 100 3.28 17.00 7.96
C GLY A 100 2.36 16.13 8.84
N GLU A 101 1.95 16.68 9.99
CA GLU A 101 1.05 16.04 10.96
C GLU A 101 -0.25 15.50 10.30
N LYS A 102 -0.87 16.30 9.42
CA LYS A 102 -2.07 15.88 8.69
C LYS A 102 -1.76 14.78 7.67
N GLY A 103 -0.62 14.86 6.97
CA GLY A 103 -0.22 13.85 5.98
C GLY A 103 0.08 12.51 6.64
N ALA A 104 0.79 12.49 7.77
CA ALA A 104 1.05 11.29 8.56
C ALA A 104 -0.25 10.58 8.98
N ARG A 105 -1.23 11.35 9.49
CA ARG A 105 -2.56 10.81 9.83
C ARG A 105 -3.30 10.26 8.61
N ASN A 106 -3.25 10.97 7.48
CA ASN A 106 -3.90 10.50 6.25
C ASN A 106 -3.27 9.18 5.75
N LEU A 107 -1.95 9.06 5.80
CA LEU A 107 -1.22 7.82 5.48
C LEU A 107 -1.62 6.68 6.41
N LEU A 108 -1.65 6.92 7.72
CA LEU A 108 -2.11 5.92 8.70
C LEU A 108 -3.51 5.41 8.36
N MET A 109 -4.45 6.32 8.06
CA MET A 109 -5.81 5.94 7.67
C MET A 109 -5.84 5.12 6.37
N ALA A 110 -4.99 5.43 5.39
CA ALA A 110 -4.86 4.63 4.16
C ALA A 110 -4.33 3.22 4.45
N ILE A 111 -3.31 3.10 5.30
CA ILE A 111 -2.73 1.80 5.68
C ILE A 111 -3.76 0.94 6.43
N VAL A 112 -4.53 1.53 7.35
CA VAL A 112 -5.62 0.86 8.06
C VAL A 112 -6.71 0.40 7.09
N ALA A 113 -7.08 1.26 6.13
CA ALA A 113 -8.10 0.94 5.14
C ALA A 113 -7.72 -0.28 4.28
N ILE A 114 -6.51 -0.29 3.71
CA ILE A 114 -6.06 -1.43 2.90
C ILE A 114 -5.92 -2.70 3.74
N ASN A 115 -5.46 -2.59 4.99
CA ASN A 115 -5.36 -3.73 5.88
C ASN A 115 -6.74 -4.37 6.19
N ALA A 116 -7.79 -3.56 6.31
CA ALA A 116 -9.16 -4.06 6.43
C ALA A 116 -9.61 -4.77 5.14
N TRP A 117 -9.33 -4.20 3.96
CA TRP A 117 -9.66 -4.83 2.68
C TRP A 117 -8.90 -6.12 2.42
N ASN A 118 -7.61 -6.18 2.76
CA ASN A 118 -6.83 -7.41 2.65
C ASN A 118 -7.46 -8.52 3.51
N ARG A 119 -7.85 -8.22 4.75
CA ARG A 119 -8.53 -9.18 5.63
C ARG A 119 -9.83 -9.67 5.03
N ILE A 120 -10.66 -8.78 4.47
CA ILE A 120 -11.90 -9.15 3.79
C ILE A 120 -11.58 -10.05 2.58
N GLY A 121 -10.74 -9.59 1.66
CA GLY A 121 -10.44 -10.31 0.41
C GLY A 121 -9.85 -11.70 0.64
N ILE A 122 -8.94 -11.84 1.61
CA ILE A 122 -8.34 -13.12 1.98
C ILE A 122 -9.39 -14.05 2.62
N THR A 123 -10.13 -13.58 3.61
CA THR A 123 -11.06 -14.42 4.37
C THR A 123 -12.27 -14.86 3.55
N THR A 124 -12.73 -14.03 2.61
CA THR A 124 -13.83 -14.37 1.70
C THR A 124 -13.36 -15.01 0.39
N ARG A 125 -12.05 -15.23 0.21
CA ARG A 125 -11.44 -15.86 -0.98
C ARG A 125 -11.88 -15.21 -2.29
N LEU A 126 -11.82 -13.88 -2.37
CA LEU A 126 -12.15 -13.18 -3.61
C LEU A 126 -11.23 -13.64 -4.75
N ASP A 127 -11.82 -13.96 -5.90
CA ASP A 127 -11.07 -14.43 -7.08
C ASP A 127 -10.51 -13.23 -7.86
N PRO A 128 -9.19 -13.06 -7.99
CA PRO A 128 -8.60 -11.98 -8.79
C PRO A 128 -9.04 -12.01 -10.26
N ARG A 129 -9.42 -13.17 -10.81
CA ARG A 129 -9.93 -13.29 -12.18
C ARG A 129 -11.32 -12.69 -12.38
N SER A 130 -12.03 -12.38 -11.29
CA SER A 130 -13.31 -11.67 -11.35
C SER A 130 -13.15 -10.17 -11.62
N LEU A 131 -11.93 -9.63 -11.52
CA LEU A 131 -11.65 -8.22 -11.80
C LEU A 131 -11.69 -7.94 -13.30
N SER A 132 -12.30 -6.82 -13.68
CA SER A 132 -12.27 -6.37 -15.07
C SER A 132 -10.93 -5.72 -15.43
N GLY A 133 -10.39 -6.04 -16.61
CA GLY A 133 -9.22 -5.40 -17.18
C GLY A 133 -7.90 -5.66 -16.44
N VAL A 134 -7.78 -6.79 -15.74
CA VAL A 134 -6.49 -7.31 -15.26
C VAL A 134 -5.81 -8.14 -16.36
N ASP A 135 -4.48 -8.15 -16.39
CA ASP A 135 -3.68 -9.01 -17.27
C ASP A 135 -2.79 -10.00 -16.48
N ASP A 136 -1.93 -10.74 -17.19
CA ASP A 136 -1.05 -11.76 -16.60
C ASP A 136 -0.09 -11.20 -15.54
N PHE A 137 0.38 -9.96 -15.70
CA PHE A 137 1.25 -9.31 -14.71
C PHE A 137 0.44 -9.00 -13.44
N ASP A 138 -0.76 -8.42 -13.60
CA ASP A 138 -1.63 -8.12 -12.46
C ASP A 138 -1.93 -9.37 -11.63
N LEU A 139 -2.22 -10.47 -12.32
CA LEU A 139 -2.52 -11.77 -11.73
C LEU A 139 -1.30 -12.48 -11.13
N GLY A 140 -0.08 -11.94 -11.29
CA GLY A 140 1.16 -12.54 -10.81
C GLY A 140 1.54 -13.84 -11.53
N ILE A 141 1.07 -14.02 -12.77
CA ILE A 141 1.38 -15.20 -13.61
C ILE A 141 2.77 -15.04 -14.26
N ARG A 142 3.21 -13.79 -14.46
CA ARG A 142 4.55 -13.44 -14.96
C ARG A 142 5.14 -12.42 -13.99
N ALA A 143 6.28 -12.74 -13.41
CA ALA A 143 7.03 -11.91 -12.46
C ALA A 143 8.45 -11.72 -12.94
#